data_AF-W9TB51-F1
#
_entry.id   AF-W9TB51-F1
#
_cell.length_a   1.000
_cell.length_b   1.000
_cell.length_c   1.000
_cell.angle_alpha   90.00
_cell.angle_beta   90.00
_cell.angle_gamma   90.00
#
_symmetry.space_group_name_H-M   'P 1'
#
loop_
_entity.id
_entity.type
_entity.pdbx_description
1 polymer ?
#
loop_
_entity_poly.entity_id
_entity_poly.type
_entity_poly.pdbx_seq_one_letter_code
_entity_poly.pdbx_strand_id
1 'polypeptide(L)'
;MWLNIWYQKSFQIGVIVAALLLLTMILFLQDKFTEKPHFLHWLRRGYLLFTVLFIGWYMLGQLSVVNVLTFVHALFQDFRWELFLSDPVIFIIWTFTAATILLWGRGVFCGWLCPFGALQELINEAARKLKIPQYELPFAVHERLWAIKYIILLVLFGLSLESMMLAEKAAEVEPFKTAVMLKFDRQWWFVAYAVFLLVINIFTRKVYCRYVCPLGAALAIPTKLRLFDWLKRRKECGTPCQLCAKECEIQAIHPDGHINANECHYCLDCQMTYHNDHKCPPLVNKQKRKKRDKKAPTSADLIPVVQVVEP
;
A
#
# COMPACT_ATOMS: atom_id res chain seq x y z
N MET A 1 11.88 -12.24 33.32
CA MET A 1 11.61 -10.79 33.18
C MET A 1 10.70 -10.48 31.99
N TRP A 2 11.02 -10.92 30.76
CA TRP A 2 10.17 -10.70 29.57
C TRP A 2 8.74 -11.26 29.66
N LEU A 3 8.53 -12.45 30.24
CA LEU A 3 7.18 -13.04 30.41
C LEU A 3 6.20 -12.14 31.20
N ASN A 4 6.68 -11.39 32.20
CA ASN A 4 5.83 -10.47 32.96
C ASN A 4 5.38 -9.26 32.11
N ILE A 5 6.22 -8.80 31.19
CA ILE A 5 5.89 -7.72 30.24
C ILE A 5 4.78 -8.19 29.28
N TRP A 6 4.85 -9.46 28.85
CA TRP A 6 3.83 -10.06 27.99
C TRP A 6 2.48 -10.21 28.70
N TYR A 7 2.48 -10.62 29.98
CA TYR A 7 1.26 -10.69 30.78
C TYR A 7 0.64 -9.30 31.04
N GLN A 8 1.46 -8.29 31.35
CA GLN A 8 0.99 -6.91 31.54
C GLN A 8 0.43 -6.29 30.25
N LYS A 9 0.97 -6.67 29.08
CA LYS A 9 0.49 -6.24 27.76
C LYS A 9 -0.49 -7.23 27.11
N SER A 10 -1.10 -8.13 27.87
CA SER A 10 -2.00 -9.17 27.33
C SER A 10 -3.22 -8.60 26.58
N PHE A 11 -3.88 -7.57 27.12
CA PHE A 11 -4.98 -6.88 26.45
C PHE A 11 -4.54 -6.27 25.11
N GLN A 12 -3.40 -5.59 25.14
CA GLN A 12 -2.75 -4.96 24.00
C GLN A 12 -2.45 -5.97 22.87
N ILE A 13 -1.88 -7.12 23.23
CA ILE A 13 -1.59 -8.23 22.32
C ILE A 13 -2.88 -8.81 21.73
N GLY A 14 -3.90 -9.05 22.57
CA GLY A 14 -5.18 -9.61 22.13
C GLY A 14 -5.86 -8.74 21.06
N VAL A 15 -5.86 -7.42 21.25
CA VAL A 15 -6.42 -6.48 20.28
C VAL A 15 -5.63 -6.46 18.96
N ILE A 16 -4.30 -6.47 19.01
CA ILE A 16 -3.47 -6.53 17.79
C ILE A 16 -3.73 -7.84 17.05
N VAL A 17 -3.68 -8.98 17.73
CA VAL A 17 -3.89 -10.29 17.10
C VAL A 17 -5.27 -10.35 16.44
N ALA A 18 -6.32 -9.87 17.13
CA ALA A 18 -7.65 -9.77 16.54
C ALA A 18 -7.67 -8.87 15.28
N ALA A 19 -7.00 -7.71 15.32
CA ALA A 19 -6.91 -6.80 14.18
C ALA A 19 -6.10 -7.38 13.00
N LEU A 20 -5.05 -8.16 13.26
CA LEU A 20 -4.25 -8.83 12.25
C LEU A 20 -5.01 -10.01 11.63
N LEU A 21 -5.75 -10.77 12.43
CA LEU A 21 -6.64 -11.82 11.94
C LEU A 21 -7.77 -11.24 11.07
N LEU A 22 -8.37 -10.13 11.50
CA LEU A 22 -9.35 -9.40 10.70
C LEU A 22 -8.76 -8.96 9.36
N LEU A 23 -7.56 -8.37 9.36
CA LEU A 23 -6.89 -7.97 8.13
C LEU A 23 -6.61 -9.17 7.21
N THR A 24 -6.12 -10.27 7.76
CA THR A 24 -5.89 -11.50 7.02
C THR A 24 -7.17 -12.00 6.36
N MET A 25 -8.28 -12.00 7.11
CA MET A 25 -9.60 -12.36 6.58
C MET A 25 -10.04 -11.45 5.43
N ILE A 26 -9.83 -10.13 5.57
CA ILE A 26 -10.13 -9.14 4.54
C ILE A 26 -9.34 -9.43 3.26
N LEU A 27 -8.04 -9.74 3.38
CA LEU A 27 -7.16 -10.01 2.25
C LEU A 27 -7.50 -11.33 1.55
N PHE A 28 -7.83 -12.39 2.29
CA PHE A 28 -8.28 -13.65 1.69
C PHE A 28 -9.63 -13.52 0.97
N LEU A 29 -10.55 -12.72 1.52
CA LEU A 29 -11.87 -12.48 0.93
C LEU A 29 -11.91 -11.24 0.02
N GLN A 30 -10.74 -10.74 -0.42
CA GLN A 30 -10.63 -9.49 -1.17
C GLN A 30 -11.53 -9.46 -2.42
N ASP A 31 -11.66 -10.58 -3.14
CA ASP A 31 -12.45 -10.67 -4.37
C ASP A 31 -13.91 -10.30 -4.10
N LYS A 32 -14.52 -10.90 -3.08
CA LYS A 32 -15.91 -10.62 -2.68
C LYS A 32 -16.11 -9.19 -2.20
N PHE A 33 -15.13 -8.62 -1.51
CA PHE A 33 -15.23 -7.25 -1.02
C PHE A 33 -15.07 -6.22 -2.16
N THR A 34 -14.25 -6.51 -3.17
CA THR A 34 -14.03 -5.59 -4.29
C THR A 34 -15.25 -5.43 -5.21
N GLU A 35 -16.19 -6.39 -5.18
CA GLU A 35 -17.49 -6.26 -5.85
C GLU A 35 -18.40 -5.21 -5.20
N LYS A 36 -18.17 -4.88 -3.92
CA LYS A 36 -18.95 -3.91 -3.13
C LYS A 36 -18.08 -2.70 -2.77
N PRO A 37 -17.79 -1.77 -3.71
CA PRO A 37 -16.79 -0.71 -3.52
C PRO A 37 -17.11 0.21 -2.33
N HIS A 38 -18.39 0.57 -2.12
CA HIS A 38 -18.78 1.42 -1.00
C HIS A 38 -18.47 0.78 0.36
N PHE A 39 -18.73 -0.53 0.49
CA PHE A 39 -18.46 -1.27 1.72
C PHE A 39 -16.94 -1.38 1.97
N LEU A 40 -16.15 -1.71 0.94
CA LEU A 40 -14.70 -1.83 1.07
C LEU A 40 -14.04 -0.49 1.43
N HIS A 41 -14.47 0.63 0.84
CA HIS A 41 -13.97 1.95 1.23
C HIS A 41 -14.32 2.32 2.68
N TRP A 42 -15.51 1.98 3.16
CA TRP A 42 -15.88 2.21 4.55
C TRP A 42 -15.08 1.34 5.52
N LEU A 43 -14.97 0.04 5.22
CA LEU A 43 -14.19 -0.92 6.00
C LEU A 43 -12.72 -0.52 6.09
N ARG A 44 -12.12 -0.13 4.95
CA ARG A 44 -10.74 0.34 4.87
C ARG A 44 -10.53 1.60 5.70
N ARG A 45 -11.40 2.61 5.58
CA ARG A 45 -11.32 3.82 6.41
C ARG A 45 -11.40 3.51 7.90
N GLY A 46 -12.29 2.60 8.31
CA GLY A 46 -12.37 2.12 9.68
C GLY A 46 -11.07 1.49 10.17
N TYR A 47 -10.47 0.62 9.35
CA TYR A 47 -9.20 -0.03 9.67
C TYR A 47 -8.03 0.95 9.77
N LEU A 48 -7.97 1.94 8.87
CA LEU A 48 -6.93 2.97 8.88
C LEU A 48 -7.05 3.88 10.11
N LEU A 49 -8.28 4.26 10.49
CA LEU A 49 -8.52 5.01 11.72
C LEU A 49 -8.10 4.22 12.96
N PHE A 50 -8.44 2.93 13.02
CA PHE A 50 -7.98 2.04 14.08
C PHE A 50 -6.45 1.96 14.13
N THR A 51 -5.79 1.83 12.98
CA THR A 51 -4.32 1.76 12.89
C THR A 51 -3.66 3.04 13.40
N VAL A 52 -4.17 4.22 13.05
CA VAL A 52 -3.62 5.49 13.52
C VAL A 52 -3.85 5.67 15.03
N LEU A 53 -5.07 5.44 15.50
CA LEU A 53 -5.46 5.72 16.89
C LEU A 53 -4.93 4.66 17.88
N PHE A 54 -5.00 3.39 17.51
CA PHE A 54 -4.60 2.30 18.41
C PHE A 54 -3.11 1.98 18.25
N ILE A 55 -2.69 1.56 17.05
CA ILE A 55 -1.30 1.13 16.83
C ILE A 55 -0.34 2.33 16.92
N GLY A 56 -0.70 3.46 16.28
CA GLY A 56 0.12 4.68 16.30
C GLY A 56 0.11 5.41 17.64
N TRP A 57 -1.07 5.84 18.10
CA TRP A 57 -1.17 6.75 19.26
C TRP A 57 -1.15 6.03 20.62
N TYR A 58 -1.90 4.93 20.78
CA TYR A 58 -1.99 4.24 22.07
C TYR A 58 -0.78 3.33 22.34
N MET A 59 -0.33 2.58 21.33
CA MET A 59 0.70 1.56 21.50
C MET A 59 2.10 2.00 21.11
N LEU A 60 2.25 3.12 20.38
CA LEU A 60 3.51 3.56 19.78
C LEU A 60 4.20 2.43 18.97
N GLY A 61 3.40 1.50 18.43
CA GLY A 61 3.84 0.30 17.75
C GLY A 61 4.24 0.58 16.31
N GLN A 62 5.40 1.22 16.12
CA GLN A 62 5.92 1.55 14.79
C GLN A 62 7.13 0.69 14.42
N LEU A 63 7.04 0.04 13.26
CA LEU A 63 8.22 -0.51 12.61
C LEU A 63 9.03 0.64 12.01
N SER A 64 10.34 0.63 12.29
CA SER A 64 11.30 1.62 11.79
C SER A 64 12.38 0.91 10.96
N VAL A 65 13.07 1.65 10.09
CA VAL A 65 14.27 1.15 9.41
C VAL A 65 15.31 0.60 10.38
N VAL A 66 15.41 1.15 11.59
CA VAL A 66 16.32 0.66 12.64
C VAL A 66 16.04 -0.81 12.96
N ASN A 67 14.77 -1.21 13.07
CA ASN A 67 14.43 -2.61 13.37
C ASN A 67 14.90 -3.56 12.25
N VAL A 68 14.88 -3.09 11.01
CA VAL A 68 15.41 -3.85 9.87
C VAL A 68 16.94 -3.89 9.93
N LEU A 69 17.61 -2.77 10.17
CA LEU A 69 19.07 -2.71 10.29
C LEU A 69 19.57 -3.58 11.45
N THR A 70 18.91 -3.55 12.59
CA THR A 70 19.20 -4.41 13.75
C THR A 70 18.99 -5.87 13.43
N PHE A 71 17.94 -6.24 12.70
CA PHE A 71 17.72 -7.62 12.25
C PHE A 71 18.83 -8.09 11.30
N VAL A 72 19.20 -7.25 10.33
CA VAL A 72 20.27 -7.54 9.39
C VAL A 72 21.60 -7.68 10.12
N HIS A 73 21.94 -6.78 11.05
CA HIS A 73 23.14 -6.89 11.86
C HIS A 73 23.14 -8.15 12.75
N ALA A 74 22.00 -8.50 13.35
CA ALA A 74 21.87 -9.71 14.18
C ALA A 74 22.02 -11.01 13.38
N LEU A 75 21.82 -10.98 12.06
CA LEU A 75 22.14 -12.10 11.17
C LEU A 75 23.66 -12.24 10.93
N PHE A 76 24.40 -11.12 11.00
CA PHE A 76 25.85 -11.08 10.75
C PHE A 76 26.71 -11.12 12.01
N GLN A 77 26.17 -10.74 13.17
CA GLN A 77 26.86 -10.67 14.46
C GLN A 77 25.95 -11.34 15.50
N ASP A 78 26.46 -12.39 16.16
CA ASP A 78 25.83 -13.28 17.15
C ASP A 78 24.35 -13.01 17.50
N PHE A 79 23.51 -14.00 17.21
CA PHE A 79 22.07 -13.94 17.35
C PHE A 79 21.64 -13.71 18.82
N ARG A 80 21.26 -12.46 19.19
CA ARG A 80 20.64 -12.16 20.51
C ARG A 80 19.14 -11.89 20.39
N TRP A 81 18.31 -12.91 20.63
CA TRP A 81 16.84 -12.84 20.66
C TRP A 81 16.27 -11.81 21.65
N GLU A 82 17.04 -11.42 22.67
CA GLU A 82 16.58 -10.61 23.80
C GLU A 82 16.09 -9.21 23.41
N LEU A 83 16.70 -8.58 22.39
CA LEU A 83 16.28 -7.26 21.93
C LEU A 83 14.90 -7.32 21.23
N PHE A 84 14.64 -8.36 20.44
CA PHE A 84 13.36 -8.54 19.74
C PHE A 84 12.23 -8.97 20.67
N LEU A 85 12.53 -9.80 21.68
CA LEU A 85 11.53 -10.27 22.65
C LEU A 85 11.14 -9.20 23.69
N SER A 86 11.91 -8.12 23.79
CA SER A 86 11.68 -7.03 24.74
C SER A 86 10.42 -6.21 24.43
N ASP A 87 10.03 -6.09 23.15
CA ASP A 87 8.77 -5.47 22.73
C ASP A 87 7.85 -6.49 22.01
N PRO A 88 6.89 -7.11 22.73
CA PRO A 88 5.99 -8.11 22.14
C PRO A 88 5.18 -7.57 20.96
N VAL A 89 4.86 -6.27 20.96
CA VAL A 89 4.03 -5.65 19.94
C VAL A 89 4.78 -5.57 18.62
N ILE A 90 6.01 -5.06 18.66
CA ILE A 90 6.89 -4.97 17.49
C ILE A 90 7.17 -6.37 16.95
N PHE A 91 7.44 -7.35 17.82
CA PHE A 91 7.68 -8.73 17.40
C PHE A 91 6.50 -9.34 16.63
N ILE A 92 5.27 -9.16 17.12
CA ILE A 92 4.05 -9.67 16.45
C ILE A 92 3.84 -8.98 15.10
N ILE A 93 3.95 -7.64 15.06
CA ILE A 93 3.78 -6.88 13.82
C ILE A 93 4.86 -7.25 12.81
N TRP A 94 6.12 -7.41 13.24
CA TRP A 94 7.23 -7.76 12.37
C TRP A 94 7.05 -9.17 11.79
N THR A 95 6.70 -10.15 12.63
CA THR A 95 6.42 -11.54 12.19
C THR A 95 5.27 -11.57 11.17
N PHE A 96 4.18 -10.84 11.45
CA PHE A 96 3.07 -10.71 10.51
C PHE A 96 3.47 -10.02 9.20
N THR A 97 4.30 -8.98 9.29
CA THR A 97 4.82 -8.25 8.13
C THR A 97 5.68 -9.16 7.26
N ALA A 98 6.54 -9.98 7.85
CA ALA A 98 7.33 -10.97 7.13
C ALA A 98 6.44 -11.98 6.39
N ALA A 99 5.42 -12.53 7.07
CA ALA A 99 4.47 -13.46 6.46
C ALA A 99 3.67 -12.82 5.30
N THR A 100 3.20 -11.59 5.48
CA THR A 100 2.43 -10.89 4.44
C THR A 100 3.29 -10.46 3.24
N ILE A 101 4.56 -10.13 3.45
CA ILE A 101 5.50 -9.85 2.35
C ILE A 101 5.66 -11.07 1.44
N LEU A 102 5.77 -12.26 2.03
CA LEU A 102 5.93 -13.50 1.27
C LEU A 102 4.66 -13.88 0.49
N LEU A 103 3.48 -13.58 1.03
CA LEU A 103 2.20 -13.97 0.42
C LEU A 103 1.61 -12.92 -0.53
N TRP A 104 1.61 -11.63 -0.15
CA TRP A 104 1.00 -10.51 -0.88
C TRP A 104 1.98 -9.41 -1.28
N GLY A 105 3.16 -9.36 -0.66
CA GLY A 105 4.16 -8.29 -0.82
C GLY A 105 4.06 -7.20 0.25
N ARG A 106 4.98 -6.22 0.22
CA ARG A 106 5.05 -5.13 1.22
C ARG A 106 3.83 -4.21 1.27
N GLY A 107 2.99 -4.27 0.24
CA GLY A 107 1.87 -3.34 0.09
C GLY A 107 0.86 -3.45 1.22
N VAL A 108 0.69 -4.63 1.80
CA VAL A 108 -0.20 -4.85 2.96
C VAL A 108 0.25 -4.01 4.15
N PHE A 109 1.55 -4.03 4.48
CA PHE A 109 2.08 -3.26 5.61
C PHE A 109 1.95 -1.75 5.37
N CYS A 110 2.48 -1.24 4.24
CA CYS A 110 2.48 0.20 3.95
C CYS A 110 1.07 0.78 3.68
N GLY A 111 0.14 -0.09 3.26
CA GLY A 111 -1.23 0.25 2.94
C GLY A 111 -2.18 0.22 4.12
N TRP A 112 -2.04 -0.77 5.01
CA TRP A 112 -3.02 -1.07 6.06
C TRP A 112 -2.46 -0.94 7.48
N LEU A 113 -1.25 -1.44 7.74
CA LEU A 113 -0.70 -1.53 9.10
C LEU A 113 0.17 -0.36 9.52
N CYS A 114 0.82 0.31 8.59
CA CYS A 114 1.70 1.42 8.91
C CYS A 114 0.87 2.62 9.39
N PRO A 115 1.01 3.09 10.65
CA PRO A 115 0.23 4.21 11.16
C PRO A 115 0.52 5.50 10.40
N PHE A 116 1.78 5.73 10.00
CA PHE A 116 2.14 6.89 9.19
C PHE A 116 1.53 6.83 7.79
N GLY A 117 1.59 5.66 7.14
CA GLY A 117 0.93 5.44 5.88
C GLY A 117 -0.58 5.67 5.98
N ALA A 118 -1.22 5.14 7.03
CA ALA A 118 -2.64 5.31 7.27
C ALA A 118 -3.03 6.78 7.50
N LEU A 119 -2.23 7.53 8.26
CA LEU A 119 -2.42 8.97 8.47
C LEU A 119 -2.36 9.74 7.14
N GLN A 120 -1.35 9.48 6.31
CA GLN A 120 -1.22 10.12 4.99
C GLN A 120 -2.37 9.77 4.04
N GLU A 121 -2.96 8.58 4.20
CA GLU A 121 -4.13 8.19 3.43
C GLU A 121 -5.37 8.98 3.86
N LEU A 122 -5.63 9.02 5.17
CA LEU A 122 -6.79 9.71 5.74
C LEU A 122 -6.75 11.22 5.47
N ILE A 123 -5.57 11.85 5.56
CA ILE A 123 -5.39 13.27 5.21
C ILE A 123 -5.73 13.51 3.74
N ASN A 124 -5.24 12.64 2.86
CA ASN A 124 -5.45 12.79 1.42
C ASN A 124 -6.92 12.50 1.02
N GLU A 125 -7.58 11.54 1.67
CA GLU A 125 -9.04 11.34 1.55
C GLU A 125 -9.84 12.56 2.00
N ALA A 126 -9.47 13.17 3.13
CA ALA A 126 -10.09 14.40 3.61
C ALA A 126 -9.86 15.56 2.64
N ALA A 127 -8.64 15.70 2.11
CA ALA A 127 -8.28 16.71 1.11
C ALA A 127 -9.12 16.59 -0.17
N ARG A 128 -9.32 15.36 -0.67
CA ARG A 128 -10.22 15.09 -1.82
C ARG A 128 -11.67 15.44 -1.52
N LYS A 129 -12.15 15.15 -0.30
CA LYS A 129 -13.51 15.52 0.13
C LYS A 129 -13.69 17.04 0.19
N LEU A 130 -12.64 17.77 0.52
CA LEU A 130 -12.56 19.24 0.47
C LEU A 130 -12.28 19.79 -0.94
N LYS A 131 -12.21 18.93 -1.97
CA LYS A 131 -11.97 19.29 -3.37
C LYS A 131 -10.63 20.01 -3.63
N ILE A 132 -9.62 19.72 -2.82
CA ILE A 132 -8.27 20.27 -3.04
C ILE A 132 -7.66 19.60 -4.29
N PRO A 133 -7.04 20.37 -5.21
CA PRO A 133 -6.45 19.83 -6.42
C PRO A 133 -5.38 18.78 -6.09
N GLN A 134 -5.49 17.61 -6.74
CA GLN A 134 -4.50 16.56 -6.65
C GLN A 134 -3.53 16.69 -7.84
N TYR A 135 -2.24 16.70 -7.55
CA TYR A 135 -1.19 16.77 -8.58
C TYR A 135 -0.58 15.39 -8.79
N GLU A 136 -0.54 14.95 -10.05
CA GLU A 136 0.12 13.69 -10.42
C GLU A 136 1.36 14.01 -11.26
N LEU A 137 2.50 13.46 -10.84
CA LEU A 137 3.75 13.63 -11.57
C LEU A 137 3.74 12.76 -12.85
N PRO A 138 4.41 13.19 -13.93
CA PRO A 138 4.62 12.36 -15.10
C PRO A 138 5.32 11.04 -14.71
N PHE A 139 4.87 9.92 -15.28
CA PHE A 139 5.33 8.58 -14.91
C PHE A 139 6.86 8.41 -14.95
N ALA A 140 7.53 9.00 -15.95
CA ALA A 140 8.99 8.93 -16.09
C ALA A 140 9.75 9.63 -14.94
N VAL A 141 9.19 10.71 -14.40
CA VAL A 141 9.78 11.42 -13.24
C VAL A 141 9.51 10.63 -11.97
N HIS A 142 8.29 10.11 -11.83
CA HIS A 142 7.87 9.27 -10.72
C HIS A 142 8.76 8.02 -10.56
N GLU A 143 9.06 7.31 -11.65
CA GLU A 143 9.90 6.12 -11.64
C GLU A 143 11.34 6.43 -11.15
N ARG A 144 11.91 7.56 -11.57
CA ARG A 144 13.24 8.01 -11.11
C ARG A 144 13.25 8.42 -9.65
N LEU A 145 12.20 9.10 -9.19
CA LEU A 145 12.06 9.53 -7.80
C LEU A 145 11.99 8.35 -6.83
N TRP A 146 11.56 7.17 -7.25
CA TRP A 146 11.62 5.96 -6.42
C TRP A 146 13.04 5.60 -6.00
N ALA A 147 14.07 5.93 -6.79
CA ALA A 147 15.45 5.65 -6.44
C ALA A 147 15.89 6.35 -5.15
N ILE A 148 15.29 7.51 -4.82
CA ILE A 148 15.68 8.32 -3.66
C ILE A 148 15.56 7.52 -2.36
N LYS A 149 14.45 6.83 -2.10
CA LYS A 149 14.29 6.01 -0.88
C LYS A 149 15.30 4.87 -0.79
N TYR A 150 15.75 4.32 -1.93
CA TYR A 150 16.79 3.29 -1.96
C TYR A 150 18.17 3.89 -1.68
N ILE A 151 18.47 5.08 -2.18
CA ILE A 151 19.70 5.81 -1.86
C ILE A 151 19.75 6.12 -0.36
N ILE A 152 18.65 6.61 0.22
CA ILE A 152 18.55 6.87 1.67
C ILE A 152 18.81 5.58 2.46
N LEU A 153 18.20 4.46 2.05
CA LEU A 153 18.43 3.16 2.69
C LEU A 153 19.90 2.73 2.62
N LEU A 154 20.55 2.88 1.47
CA LEU A 154 21.97 2.52 1.29
C LEU A 154 22.89 3.38 2.16
N VAL A 155 22.63 4.69 2.24
CA VAL A 155 23.38 5.60 3.12
C VAL A 155 23.21 5.21 4.59
N LEU A 156 21.96 4.95 5.03
CA LEU A 156 21.69 4.51 6.40
C LEU A 156 22.33 3.17 6.71
N PHE A 157 22.33 2.24 5.76
CA PHE A 157 23.01 0.96 5.90
C PHE A 157 24.54 1.15 6.03
N GLY A 158 25.15 2.00 5.20
CA GLY A 158 26.58 2.35 5.30
C GLY A 158 26.94 2.94 6.67
N LEU A 159 26.16 3.91 7.15
CA LEU A 159 26.36 4.50 8.48
C LEU A 159 26.18 3.48 9.61
N SER A 160 25.30 2.49 9.44
CA SER A 160 25.05 1.45 10.44
C SER A 160 26.22 0.49 10.63
N LEU A 161 27.05 0.30 9.59
CA LEU A 161 28.26 -0.52 9.66
C LEU A 161 29.37 0.18 10.45
N GLU A 162 29.44 1.51 10.42
CA GLU A 162 30.42 2.28 11.21
C GLU A 162 29.98 2.41 12.67
N SER A 163 28.71 2.77 12.92
CA SER A 163 28.14 2.69 14.26
C SER A 163 26.62 2.63 14.27
N MET A 164 26.06 1.71 15.06
CA MET A 164 24.61 1.60 15.24
C MET A 164 24.01 2.89 15.83
N MET A 165 24.76 3.60 16.68
CA MET A 165 24.31 4.84 17.29
C MET A 165 24.23 6.01 16.30
N LEU A 166 25.09 6.09 15.28
CA LEU A 166 24.94 7.06 14.19
C LEU A 166 23.78 6.69 13.28
N ALA A 167 23.57 5.40 13.00
CA ALA A 167 22.41 4.96 12.22
C ALA A 167 21.08 5.24 12.94
N GLU A 168 21.02 5.10 14.26
CA GLU A 168 19.84 5.45 15.04
C GLU A 168 19.54 6.96 15.01
N LYS A 169 20.58 7.81 15.09
CA LYS A 169 20.45 9.27 14.94
C LYS A 169 20.08 9.66 13.51
N ALA A 170 20.67 9.03 12.50
CA ALA A 170 20.34 9.28 11.10
C ALA A 170 18.94 8.76 10.72
N ALA A 171 18.47 7.69 11.37
CA ALA A 171 17.11 7.21 11.25
C ALA A 171 16.06 8.15 11.88
N GLU A 172 16.47 9.24 12.57
CA GLU A 172 15.59 10.36 12.92
C GLU A 172 15.04 11.10 11.69
N VAL A 173 15.53 10.79 10.47
CA VAL A 173 14.89 11.15 9.19
C VAL A 173 13.44 10.64 9.12
N GLU A 174 13.05 9.63 9.89
CA GLU A 174 11.65 9.22 10.05
C GLU A 174 10.89 10.22 10.94
N PRO A 175 10.06 11.12 10.36
CA PRO A 175 9.49 12.26 11.06
C PRO A 175 8.54 11.86 12.21
N PHE A 176 8.10 10.60 12.27
CA PHE A 176 7.10 10.14 13.23
C PHE A 176 7.71 9.64 14.55
N LYS A 177 8.93 9.07 14.52
CA LYS A 177 9.64 8.69 15.76
C LYS A 177 9.91 9.95 16.61
N THR A 178 10.20 11.07 15.95
CA THR A 178 10.46 12.35 16.60
C THR A 178 9.18 13.15 16.92
N ALA A 179 8.15 13.13 16.07
CA ALA A 179 6.93 13.91 16.33
C ALA A 179 5.99 13.26 17.37
N VAL A 180 5.77 11.94 17.30
CA VAL A 180 4.75 11.26 18.15
C VAL A 180 5.36 10.63 19.40
N MET A 181 6.56 10.03 19.29
CA MET A 181 7.18 9.38 20.46
C MET A 181 7.73 10.39 21.48
N LEU A 182 8.13 11.59 21.05
CA LEU A 182 8.65 12.66 21.90
C LEU A 182 7.64 13.78 22.19
N LYS A 183 6.35 13.62 21.87
CA LYS A 183 5.29 14.63 22.12
C LYS A 183 5.68 16.07 21.74
N PHE A 184 6.33 16.27 20.58
CA PHE A 184 6.81 17.58 20.11
C PHE A 184 7.88 18.28 20.99
N ASP A 185 8.55 17.56 21.90
CA ASP A 185 9.57 18.11 22.81
C ASP A 185 10.99 18.21 22.20
N ARG A 186 11.11 18.02 20.89
CA ARG A 186 12.39 18.08 20.15
C ARG A 186 12.48 19.39 19.36
N GLN A 187 13.70 19.76 18.94
CA GLN A 187 13.99 20.99 18.19
C GLN A 187 12.98 21.25 17.05
N TRP A 188 12.53 22.51 16.95
CA TRP A 188 11.41 22.95 16.10
C TRP A 188 11.52 22.57 14.61
N TRP A 189 12.74 22.40 14.10
CA TRP A 189 12.99 22.06 12.70
C TRP A 189 12.52 20.64 12.33
N PHE A 190 12.52 19.68 13.26
CA PHE A 190 11.98 18.33 13.00
C PHE A 190 10.46 18.36 12.83
N VAL A 191 9.79 19.17 13.66
CA VAL A 191 8.33 19.37 13.58
C VAL A 191 7.99 20.07 12.28
N ALA A 192 8.76 21.11 11.90
CA ALA A 192 8.59 21.79 10.62
C ALA A 192 8.73 20.82 9.43
N TYR A 193 9.72 19.92 9.46
CA TYR A 193 9.90 18.89 8.43
C TYR A 193 8.72 17.90 8.37
N ALA A 194 8.23 17.43 9.52
CA ALA A 194 7.07 16.54 9.58
C ALA A 194 5.80 17.23 9.02
N VAL A 195 5.55 18.47 9.43
CA VAL A 195 4.42 19.27 8.94
C VAL A 195 4.55 19.52 7.44
N PHE A 196 5.74 19.86 6.95
CA PHE A 196 5.99 20.04 5.52
C PHE A 196 5.62 18.80 4.69
N LEU A 197 6.03 17.60 5.14
CA LEU A 197 5.69 16.34 4.48
C LEU A 197 4.18 16.05 4.50
N LEU A 198 3.49 16.40 5.60
CA LEU A 198 2.04 16.26 5.71
C LEU A 198 1.31 17.26 4.79
N VAL A 199 1.79 18.50 4.69
CA VAL A 199 1.23 19.52 3.80
C VAL A 199 1.37 19.10 2.34
N ILE A 200 2.55 18.62 1.92
CA ILE A 200 2.73 18.08 0.56
C ILE A 200 1.75 16.94 0.30
N ASN A 201 1.53 16.08 1.30
CA ASN A 201 0.63 14.94 1.17
C ASN A 201 -0.85 15.33 0.91
N ILE A 202 -1.26 16.55 1.26
CA ILE A 202 -2.60 17.08 0.92
C ILE A 202 -2.78 17.15 -0.61
N PHE A 203 -1.75 17.57 -1.34
CA PHE A 203 -1.76 17.73 -2.79
C PHE A 203 -1.42 16.43 -3.54
N THR A 204 -0.73 15.50 -2.87
CA THR A 204 -0.13 14.33 -3.50
C THR A 204 -0.21 13.11 -2.58
N ARG A 205 -0.81 12.00 -3.05
CA ARG A 205 -1.07 10.83 -2.18
C ARG A 205 0.23 10.12 -1.76
N LYS A 206 0.47 10.02 -0.44
CA LYS A 206 1.55 9.27 0.22
C LYS A 206 2.98 9.57 -0.29
N VAL A 207 3.35 10.85 -0.46
CA VAL A 207 4.68 11.24 -0.99
C VAL A 207 5.85 10.68 -0.20
N TYR A 208 5.81 10.79 1.14
CA TYR A 208 6.87 10.27 1.97
C TYR A 208 7.05 8.76 1.79
N CYS A 209 5.98 7.96 1.87
CA CYS A 209 6.06 6.52 1.65
C CYS A 209 6.55 6.14 0.25
N ARG A 210 6.33 7.01 -0.74
CA ARG A 210 6.67 6.80 -2.15
C ARG A 210 8.15 7.11 -2.45
N TYR A 211 8.70 8.19 -1.90
CA TYR A 211 10.02 8.70 -2.31
C TYR A 211 11.06 8.78 -1.20
N VAL A 212 10.66 8.84 0.07
CA VAL A 212 11.58 9.15 1.18
C VAL A 212 11.72 7.98 2.15
N CYS A 213 10.66 7.20 2.38
CA CYS A 213 10.60 6.20 3.44
C CYS A 213 11.61 5.04 3.24
N PRO A 214 12.67 4.96 4.08
CA PRO A 214 13.70 3.94 3.94
C PRO A 214 13.20 2.55 4.37
N LEU A 215 12.31 2.48 5.36
CA LEU A 215 11.62 1.24 5.73
C LEU A 215 10.84 0.67 4.54
N GLY A 216 10.11 1.51 3.80
CA GLY A 216 9.37 1.08 2.62
C GLY A 216 10.27 0.52 1.53
N ALA A 217 11.47 1.08 1.35
CA ALA A 217 12.50 0.55 0.46
C ALA A 217 13.03 -0.81 0.95
N ALA A 218 13.29 -0.95 2.25
CA ALA A 218 13.80 -2.19 2.83
C ALA A 218 12.81 -3.35 2.69
N LEU A 219 11.52 -3.11 2.95
CA LEU A 219 10.45 -4.11 2.77
C LEU A 219 10.18 -4.43 1.28
N ALA A 220 10.55 -3.53 0.36
CA ALA A 220 10.37 -3.75 -1.08
C ALA A 220 11.34 -4.79 -1.64
N ILE A 221 12.54 -4.93 -1.06
CA ILE A 221 13.56 -5.89 -1.53
C ILE A 221 13.04 -7.34 -1.51
N PRO A 222 12.54 -7.88 -0.37
CA PRO A 222 12.02 -9.24 -0.31
C PRO A 222 10.68 -9.42 -1.04
N THR A 223 9.98 -8.34 -1.39
CA THR A 223 8.68 -8.43 -2.09
C THR A 223 8.80 -9.06 -3.49
N LYS A 224 9.99 -9.01 -4.12
CA LYS A 224 10.25 -9.71 -5.38
C LYS A 224 10.15 -11.24 -5.25
N LEU A 225 10.33 -11.79 -4.04
CA LEU A 225 10.27 -13.22 -3.75
C LEU A 225 8.86 -13.70 -3.38
N ARG A 226 7.82 -12.87 -3.54
CA ARG A 226 6.45 -13.25 -3.20
C ARG A 226 6.00 -14.48 -3.98
N LEU A 227 5.23 -15.33 -3.33
CA LEU A 227 4.78 -16.61 -3.88
C LEU A 227 3.54 -16.49 -4.78
N PHE A 228 2.68 -15.49 -4.52
CA PHE A 228 1.37 -15.41 -5.17
C PHE A 228 1.02 -14.01 -5.70
N ASP A 229 0.45 -13.99 -6.91
CA ASP A 229 -0.11 -12.81 -7.55
C ASP A 229 -1.63 -12.74 -7.36
N TRP A 230 -2.03 -12.18 -6.23
CA TRP A 230 -3.44 -12.06 -5.83
C TRP A 230 -4.23 -10.98 -6.59
N LEU A 231 -3.56 -10.00 -7.22
CA LEU A 231 -4.21 -8.91 -7.94
C LEU A 231 -4.51 -9.31 -9.39
N LYS A 232 -5.78 -9.50 -9.71
CA LYS A 232 -6.21 -9.96 -11.03
C LYS A 232 -6.14 -8.86 -12.08
N ARG A 233 -5.75 -9.24 -13.29
CA ARG A 233 -5.68 -8.38 -14.47
C ARG A 233 -6.27 -9.14 -15.67
N ARG A 234 -6.88 -8.41 -16.61
CA ARG A 234 -7.31 -8.99 -17.90
C ARG A 234 -6.23 -8.76 -18.94
N LYS A 235 -6.30 -9.52 -20.04
CA LYS A 235 -5.35 -9.42 -21.16
C LYS A 235 -5.41 -8.06 -21.86
N GLU A 236 -6.57 -7.41 -21.84
CA GLU A 236 -6.78 -6.10 -22.46
C GLU A 236 -6.27 -4.93 -21.58
N CYS A 237 -5.84 -5.21 -20.35
CA CYS A 237 -5.36 -4.19 -19.44
C CYS A 237 -3.89 -3.83 -19.75
N GLY A 238 -3.60 -2.54 -19.89
CA GLY A 238 -2.38 -2.04 -20.54
C GLY A 238 -2.70 -1.65 -21.97
N THR A 239 -2.86 -2.65 -22.85
CA THR A 239 -3.17 -2.41 -24.26
C THR A 239 -4.49 -3.10 -24.67
N PRO A 240 -5.57 -2.36 -25.03
CA PRO A 240 -5.70 -0.89 -25.14
C PRO A 240 -6.20 -0.18 -23.85
N CYS A 241 -6.52 -0.90 -22.77
CA CYS A 241 -7.16 -0.31 -21.60
C CYS A 241 -6.16 0.27 -20.58
N GLN A 242 -6.17 1.60 -20.40
CA GLN A 242 -5.30 2.33 -19.48
C GLN A 242 -5.98 2.80 -18.18
N LEU A 243 -7.22 2.37 -17.93
CA LEU A 243 -8.03 2.95 -16.86
C LEU A 243 -7.41 2.76 -15.47
N CYS A 244 -7.03 1.53 -15.10
CA CYS A 244 -6.42 1.28 -13.79
C CYS A 244 -5.08 2.01 -13.61
N ALA A 245 -4.31 2.21 -14.69
CA ALA A 245 -3.04 2.93 -14.62
C ALA A 245 -3.27 4.41 -14.30
N LYS A 246 -4.28 5.04 -14.92
CA LYS A 246 -4.68 6.42 -14.62
C LYS A 246 -5.34 6.60 -13.25
N GLU A 247 -6.08 5.60 -12.78
CA GLU A 247 -6.75 5.68 -11.46
C GLU A 247 -5.82 5.33 -10.29
N CYS A 248 -4.65 4.72 -10.56
CA CYS A 248 -3.70 4.39 -9.53
C CYS A 248 -2.99 5.67 -9.08
N GLU A 249 -3.51 6.33 -8.05
CA GLU A 249 -2.94 7.57 -7.51
C GLU A 249 -1.50 7.40 -6.97
N ILE A 250 -1.13 6.17 -6.59
CA ILE A 250 0.24 5.81 -6.18
C ILE A 250 1.16 5.61 -7.40
N GLN A 251 0.58 5.43 -8.59
CA GLN A 251 1.27 5.19 -9.86
C GLN A 251 2.13 3.92 -9.87
N ALA A 252 1.69 2.89 -9.12
CA ALA A 252 2.35 1.58 -9.09
C ALA A 252 2.04 0.70 -10.32
N ILE A 253 1.11 1.11 -11.18
CA ILE A 253 0.76 0.38 -12.40
C ILE A 253 1.44 1.08 -13.57
N HIS A 254 2.30 0.36 -14.28
CA HIS A 254 3.00 0.90 -15.44
C HIS A 254 2.03 1.08 -16.63
N PRO A 255 2.36 1.94 -17.61
CA PRO A 255 1.53 2.17 -18.79
C PRO A 255 1.29 0.91 -19.64
N ASP A 256 2.21 -0.04 -19.68
CA ASP A 256 2.02 -1.36 -20.31
C ASP A 256 1.09 -2.29 -19.50
N GLY A 257 0.70 -1.90 -18.29
CA GLY A 257 -0.34 -2.54 -17.50
C GLY A 257 0.14 -3.57 -16.47
N HIS A 258 1.44 -3.77 -16.26
CA HIS A 258 1.91 -4.55 -15.12
C HIS A 258 1.84 -3.76 -13.82
N ILE A 259 1.61 -4.48 -12.72
CA ILE A 259 1.60 -3.91 -11.38
C ILE A 259 3.01 -4.11 -10.80
N ASN A 260 3.68 -3.01 -10.45
CA ASN A 260 4.93 -3.07 -9.71
C ASN A 260 4.64 -3.35 -8.23
N ALA A 261 4.81 -4.60 -7.81
CA ALA A 261 4.57 -5.04 -6.43
C ALA A 261 5.50 -4.35 -5.42
N ASN A 262 6.68 -3.89 -5.85
CA ASN A 262 7.61 -3.15 -5.01
C ASN A 262 7.12 -1.74 -4.71
N GLU A 263 6.10 -1.24 -5.42
CA GLU A 263 5.51 0.09 -5.26
C GLU A 263 4.05 0.09 -4.83
N CYS A 264 3.34 -1.01 -5.10
CA CYS A 264 1.94 -1.18 -4.74
C CYS A 264 1.73 -1.14 -3.22
N HIS A 265 0.76 -0.34 -2.75
CA HIS A 265 0.34 -0.28 -1.34
C HIS A 265 -0.93 -1.10 -1.07
N TYR A 266 -1.25 -2.06 -1.94
CA TYR A 266 -2.34 -3.01 -1.75
C TYR A 266 -3.70 -2.36 -1.38
N CYS A 267 -4.03 -1.26 -2.06
CA CYS A 267 -5.21 -0.45 -1.78
C CYS A 267 -6.54 -1.08 -2.29
N LEU A 268 -6.44 -2.05 -3.20
CA LEU A 268 -7.53 -2.76 -3.87
C LEU A 268 -8.43 -1.91 -4.78
N ASP A 269 -8.16 -0.61 -4.96
CA ASP A 269 -8.95 0.28 -5.82
C ASP A 269 -8.98 -0.22 -7.29
N CYS A 270 -7.86 -0.76 -7.79
CA CYS A 270 -7.78 -1.34 -9.13
C CYS A 270 -8.62 -2.63 -9.28
N GLN A 271 -8.78 -3.41 -8.21
CA GLN A 271 -9.63 -4.60 -8.20
C GLN A 271 -11.11 -4.24 -8.15
N MET A 272 -11.48 -3.16 -7.43
CA MET A 272 -12.84 -2.62 -7.48
C MET A 272 -13.22 -2.20 -8.91
N THR A 273 -12.31 -1.51 -9.63
CA THR A 273 -12.53 -1.19 -11.04
C THR A 273 -12.57 -2.46 -11.92
N TYR A 274 -11.77 -3.50 -11.63
CA TYR A 274 -11.75 -4.76 -12.38
C TYR A 274 -13.10 -5.51 -12.33
N HIS A 275 -13.75 -5.52 -11.17
CA HIS A 275 -15.05 -6.18 -10.93
C HIS A 275 -16.25 -5.30 -11.33
N ASN A 276 -16.05 -4.01 -11.60
CA ASN A 276 -17.14 -3.10 -11.94
C ASN A 276 -17.53 -3.19 -13.42
N ASP A 277 -18.70 -3.78 -13.66
CA ASP A 277 -19.31 -3.98 -14.97
C ASP A 277 -19.58 -2.70 -15.78
N HIS A 278 -19.77 -1.56 -15.10
CA HIS A 278 -20.08 -0.27 -15.73
C HIS A 278 -18.85 0.62 -15.92
N LYS A 279 -17.75 0.32 -15.22
CA LYS A 279 -16.53 1.12 -15.21
C LYS A 279 -15.41 0.49 -16.03
N CYS A 280 -15.28 -0.83 -15.98
CA CYS A 280 -14.23 -1.59 -16.66
C CYS A 280 -14.47 -1.62 -18.19
N PRO A 281 -13.64 -0.96 -19.04
CA PRO A 281 -13.90 -0.88 -20.48
C PRO A 281 -14.04 -2.23 -21.19
N PRO A 282 -13.24 -3.28 -20.86
CA PRO A 282 -13.46 -4.62 -21.40
C PRO A 282 -14.85 -5.20 -21.10
N LEU A 283 -15.38 -5.00 -19.88
CA LEU A 283 -16.70 -5.49 -19.50
C LEU A 283 -17.81 -4.68 -20.16
N VAL A 284 -17.69 -3.35 -20.17
CA VAL A 284 -18.63 -2.45 -20.85
C VAL A 284 -18.71 -2.79 -22.34
N ASN A 285 -17.57 -3.02 -23.01
CA ASN A 285 -17.53 -3.41 -24.41
C ASN A 285 -18.16 -4.79 -24.65
N LYS A 286 -17.91 -5.76 -23.76
CA LYS A 286 -18.54 -7.08 -23.81
C LYS A 286 -20.06 -7.00 -23.65
N GLN A 287 -20.56 -6.15 -22.75
CA GLN A 287 -21.99 -5.92 -22.55
C GLN A 287 -22.62 -5.21 -23.75
N LYS A 288 -21.96 -4.18 -24.31
CA LYS A 288 -22.41 -3.48 -25.52
C LYS A 288 -22.52 -4.44 -26.71
N ARG A 289 -21.53 -5.33 -26.91
CA ARG A 289 -21.57 -6.38 -27.94
C ARG A 289 -22.76 -7.33 -27.74
N LYS A 290 -22.92 -7.89 -26.53
CA LYS A 290 -24.08 -8.75 -26.20
C LYS A 290 -25.44 -8.08 -26.45
N LYS A 291 -25.58 -6.78 -26.16
CA LYS A 291 -26.81 -6.02 -26.43
C LYS A 291 -27.05 -5.80 -27.93
N ARG A 292 -25.97 -5.62 -28.71
CA ARG A 292 -26.04 -5.47 -30.16
C ARG A 292 -26.42 -6.78 -30.84
N ASP A 293 -25.81 -7.89 -30.41
CA ASP A 293 -26.06 -9.22 -30.99
C ASP A 293 -27.49 -9.70 -30.67
N LYS A 294 -28.04 -9.34 -29.51
CA LYS A 294 -29.45 -9.58 -29.17
C LYS A 294 -30.46 -8.72 -29.96
N LYS A 295 -30.02 -7.63 -30.59
CA LYS A 295 -30.86 -6.71 -31.37
C LYS A 295 -30.81 -6.98 -32.87
N ALA A 296 -29.94 -7.87 -33.35
CA ALA A 296 -29.96 -8.30 -34.73
C ALA A 296 -31.23 -9.15 -34.95
N PRO A 297 -32.16 -8.75 -35.83
CA PRO A 297 -33.37 -9.53 -36.08
C PRO A 297 -32.99 -10.87 -36.75
N THR A 298 -33.51 -11.96 -36.20
CA THR A 298 -33.33 -13.35 -36.69
C THR A 298 -34.14 -13.67 -37.95
N SER A 299 -34.44 -12.67 -38.77
CA SER A 299 -35.19 -12.83 -40.01
C SER A 299 -34.64 -11.83 -41.03
N ALA A 300 -33.52 -12.20 -41.66
CA ALA A 300 -33.25 -11.72 -42.99
C ALA A 300 -34.28 -12.41 -43.90
N ASP A 301 -35.45 -11.81 -44.04
CA ASP A 301 -36.29 -12.07 -45.20
C ASP A 301 -35.45 -11.66 -46.41
N LEU A 302 -34.86 -12.67 -47.05
CA LEU A 302 -34.14 -12.56 -48.30
C LEU A 302 -35.11 -11.97 -49.31
N ILE A 303 -34.87 -10.72 -49.71
CA ILE A 303 -35.59 -10.09 -50.81
C ILE A 303 -35.38 -11.00 -52.04
N PRO A 304 -36.44 -11.59 -52.62
CA PRO A 304 -36.29 -12.49 -53.74
C PRO A 304 -35.72 -11.71 -54.93
N VAL A 305 -34.60 -12.18 -55.45
CA VAL A 305 -33.98 -11.64 -56.66
C VAL A 305 -34.94 -11.89 -57.81
N VAL A 306 -35.61 -10.83 -58.28
CA VAL A 306 -36.40 -10.88 -59.51
C VAL A 306 -35.42 -11.06 -60.67
N GLN A 307 -35.46 -12.24 -61.29
CA GLN A 307 -34.73 -12.49 -62.54
C GLN A 307 -35.34 -11.62 -63.64
N VAL A 308 -34.56 -10.67 -64.14
CA VAL A 308 -34.90 -9.91 -65.34
C VAL A 308 -34.68 -10.84 -66.52
N VAL A 309 -35.79 -11.31 -67.12
CA VAL A 309 -35.78 -12.00 -68.41
C VAL A 309 -35.59 -10.92 -69.47
N GLU A 310 -34.45 -10.93 -70.16
CA GLU A 310 -34.23 -10.08 -71.34
C GLU A 310 -34.98 -10.68 -72.57
N PRO A 311 -35.55 -9.82 -73.44
CA PRO A 311 -36.49 -10.20 -74.50
C PRO A 311 -35.87 -10.87 -75.73
#